data_AF-A0A326U4Q0-F1
#
_entry.id   AF-A0A326U4Q0-F1
#
_cell.length_a   1.000
_cell.length_b   1.000
_cell.length_c   1.000
_cell.angle_alpha   90.00
_cell.angle_beta   90.00
_cell.angle_gamma   90.00
#
_symmetry.space_group_name_H-M   'P 1'
#
loop_
_entity.id
_entity.type
_entity.pdbx_description
1 polymer ?
#
loop_
_entity_poly.entity_id
_entity_poly.type
_entity_poly.pdbx_seq_one_letter_code
_entity_poly.pdbx_strand_id
1 'polypeptide(L)'
;MVEGNSKLEASQAVAEIAGPSLAGAIVQWLSAPLALVLDAASFLVSALCLLWVRAREGAPVAPGKHPSIWKQIAEGFRVIVERPVLRAIAGCSSILNFFETILSTLYTLYVVNELHISAALLGVILGVGSVGGLLGALIATRVARWKGIGPALLLTTVMSMVGALLLPLAQGPMVVPLLIVGRFLMGMSATIYNVNQLSLRQMTTPTVLQGRVNATIRFLAGGSVPPGALLGGLLGTWLGLRTTLILVVARIGIAFVWLLCSSVRGMVKPERTL
;
A
#
# COMPACT_ATOMS: atom_id res chain seq x y z
N MET A 1 0.08 -14.57 17.13
CA MET A 1 0.17 -13.22 16.54
C MET A 1 1.12 -13.21 15.35
N VAL A 2 2.43 -13.38 15.55
CA VAL A 2 3.44 -13.32 14.47
C VAL A 2 3.17 -14.37 13.38
N GLU A 3 2.97 -15.65 13.75
CA GLU A 3 2.70 -16.70 12.75
C GLU A 3 1.38 -16.49 11.96
N GLY A 4 0.34 -15.97 12.62
CA GLY A 4 -0.93 -15.64 11.97
C GLY A 4 -0.80 -14.47 10.99
N ASN A 5 -0.10 -13.40 11.40
CA ASN A 5 0.20 -12.27 10.52
C ASN A 5 1.09 -12.68 9.34
N SER A 6 2.09 -13.54 9.57
CA SER A 6 2.92 -14.06 8.49
C SER A 6 2.14 -14.91 7.50
N LYS A 7 1.18 -15.73 7.96
CA LYS A 7 0.29 -16.49 7.06
C LYS A 7 -0.66 -15.58 6.27
N LEU A 8 -1.19 -14.53 6.90
CA LEU A 8 -2.04 -13.54 6.23
C LEU A 8 -1.25 -12.71 5.20
N GLU A 9 -0.07 -12.20 5.56
CA GLU A 9 0.80 -11.47 4.62
C GLU A 9 1.28 -12.37 3.47
N ALA A 10 1.62 -13.63 3.74
CA ALA A 10 1.97 -14.58 2.69
C ALA A 10 0.79 -14.83 1.74
N SER A 11 -0.42 -14.99 2.28
CA SER A 11 -1.63 -15.16 1.48
C SER A 11 -1.95 -13.92 0.65
N GLN A 12 -1.80 -12.74 1.24
CA GLN A 12 -1.98 -11.44 0.57
C GLN A 12 -0.97 -11.27 -0.57
N ALA A 13 0.32 -11.56 -0.32
CA ALA A 13 1.37 -11.48 -1.34
C ALA A 13 1.09 -12.44 -2.50
N VAL A 14 0.71 -13.69 -2.20
CA VAL A 14 0.33 -14.67 -3.23
C VAL A 14 -0.86 -14.16 -4.04
N ALA A 15 -1.88 -13.59 -3.40
CA ALA A 15 -3.04 -13.03 -4.10
C ALA A 15 -2.67 -11.83 -4.99
N GLU A 16 -1.79 -10.94 -4.54
CA GLU A 16 -1.32 -9.78 -5.31
C GLU A 16 -0.44 -10.18 -6.51
N ILE A 17 0.27 -11.31 -6.42
CA ILE A 17 1.10 -11.84 -7.51
C ILE A 17 0.24 -12.62 -8.51
N ALA A 18 -0.56 -13.56 -8.01
CA ALA A 18 -1.32 -14.48 -8.85
C ALA A 18 -2.59 -13.84 -9.42
N GLY A 19 -3.22 -12.92 -8.67
CA GLY A 19 -4.51 -12.32 -9.01
C GLY A 19 -4.52 -11.64 -10.39
N PRO A 20 -3.67 -10.63 -10.65
CA PRO A 20 -3.66 -9.94 -11.95
C PRO A 20 -3.29 -10.87 -13.11
N SER A 21 -2.34 -11.78 -12.92
CA SER A 21 -1.91 -12.74 -13.95
C SER A 21 -3.01 -13.75 -14.30
N LEU A 22 -3.69 -14.31 -13.30
CA LEU A 22 -4.82 -15.22 -13.49
C LEU A 22 -6.02 -14.47 -14.10
N ALA A 23 -6.33 -13.26 -13.61
CA ALA A 23 -7.40 -12.44 -14.15
C ALA A 23 -7.18 -12.11 -15.63
N GLY A 24 -5.95 -11.73 -16.01
CA GLY A 24 -5.59 -11.47 -17.42
C GLY A 24 -5.77 -12.70 -18.32
N ALA A 25 -5.29 -13.87 -17.88
CA ALA A 25 -5.46 -15.12 -18.62
C ALA A 25 -6.93 -15.53 -18.75
N ILE A 26 -7.71 -15.43 -17.66
CA ILE A 26 -9.14 -15.76 -17.64
C ILE A 26 -9.91 -14.82 -18.57
N VAL A 27 -9.67 -13.50 -18.52
CA VAL A 27 -10.36 -12.55 -19.40
C VAL A 27 -10.02 -12.80 -20.87
N GLN A 28 -8.75 -13.11 -21.17
CA GLN A 28 -8.30 -13.41 -22.52
C GLN A 28 -8.91 -14.69 -23.08
N TRP A 29 -9.12 -15.72 -22.25
CA TRP A 29 -9.58 -17.04 -22.70
C TRP A 29 -11.09 -17.27 -22.57
N LEU A 30 -11.72 -16.68 -21.54
CA LEU A 30 -13.12 -16.95 -21.16
C LEU A 30 -14.04 -15.72 -21.25
N SER A 31 -13.54 -14.54 -21.62
CA SER A 31 -14.25 -13.25 -21.67
C SER A 31 -14.58 -12.62 -20.30
N ALA A 32 -14.81 -11.30 -20.28
CA ALA A 32 -14.99 -10.52 -19.05
C ALA A 32 -16.19 -10.95 -18.17
N PRO A 33 -17.38 -11.31 -18.69
CA PRO A 33 -18.50 -11.76 -17.86
C PRO A 33 -18.21 -13.06 -17.10
N LEU A 34 -17.46 -13.97 -17.70
CA LEU A 34 -17.12 -15.27 -17.10
C LEU A 34 -16.07 -15.11 -16.00
N ALA A 35 -15.16 -14.12 -16.15
CA ALA A 35 -14.25 -13.71 -15.07
C ALA A 35 -15.01 -13.21 -13.83
N LEU A 36 -16.10 -12.46 -14.00
CA LEU A 36 -16.98 -12.01 -12.91
C LEU A 36 -17.68 -13.18 -12.19
N VAL A 37 -18.13 -14.18 -12.94
CA VAL A 37 -18.75 -15.39 -12.34
C VAL A 37 -17.72 -16.18 -11.52
N LEU A 38 -16.49 -16.32 -12.03
CA LEU A 38 -15.40 -16.98 -11.30
C LEU A 38 -15.01 -16.21 -10.03
N ASP A 39 -14.99 -14.88 -10.09
CA ASP A 39 -14.78 -14.03 -8.92
C ASP A 39 -15.88 -14.25 -7.86
N ALA A 40 -17.15 -14.23 -8.27
CA ALA A 40 -18.28 -14.52 -7.37
C ALA A 40 -18.20 -15.92 -6.75
N ALA A 41 -17.81 -16.93 -7.52
CA ALA A 41 -17.61 -18.29 -7.02
C ALA A 41 -16.48 -18.35 -5.98
N SER A 42 -15.41 -17.57 -6.13
CA SER A 42 -14.32 -17.50 -5.16
C SER A 42 -14.80 -16.94 -3.80
N PHE A 43 -15.70 -15.96 -3.80
CA PHE A 43 -16.32 -15.44 -2.58
C PHE A 43 -17.24 -16.47 -1.92
N LEU A 44 -17.95 -17.29 -2.70
CA LEU A 44 -18.75 -18.39 -2.16
C LEU A 44 -17.85 -19.43 -1.47
N VAL A 45 -16.72 -19.80 -2.08
CA VAL A 45 -15.73 -20.70 -1.46
C VAL A 45 -15.19 -20.09 -0.17
N SER A 46 -14.88 -18.79 -0.16
CA SER A 46 -14.46 -18.09 1.05
C SER A 46 -15.51 -18.15 2.17
N ALA A 47 -16.79 -17.93 1.84
CA ALA A 47 -17.89 -18.05 2.80
C ALA A 47 -18.04 -19.47 3.35
N LEU A 48 -17.93 -20.49 2.50
CA LEU A 48 -17.97 -21.90 2.92
C LEU A 48 -16.79 -22.27 3.83
N CYS A 49 -15.57 -21.80 3.49
CA CYS A 49 -14.40 -21.96 4.35
C CYS A 49 -14.62 -21.31 5.72
N LEU A 50 -15.20 -20.10 5.77
CA LEU A 50 -15.50 -19.41 7.03
C LEU A 50 -16.50 -20.19 7.89
N LEU A 51 -17.52 -20.83 7.29
CA LEU A 51 -18.47 -21.68 8.01
C LEU A 51 -17.78 -22.90 8.67
N TRP A 52 -16.64 -23.34 8.14
CA TRP A 52 -15.87 -24.45 8.70
C TRP A 52 -14.83 -24.02 9.73
N VAL A 53 -14.52 -22.72 9.85
CA VAL A 53 -13.60 -22.21 10.88
C VAL A 53 -14.30 -22.30 12.24
N ARG A 54 -14.00 -23.36 12.99
CA ARG A 54 -14.36 -23.49 14.40
C ARG A 54 -13.33 -22.78 15.28
N ALA A 55 -13.41 -21.46 15.34
CA ALA A 55 -12.65 -20.67 16.30
C ALA A 55 -13.45 -20.57 17.62
N ARG A 56 -12.82 -20.93 18.75
CA ARG A 56 -13.31 -20.49 20.07
C ARG A 56 -13.03 -19.00 20.19
N GLU A 57 -13.98 -18.18 19.76
CA GLU A 57 -13.98 -16.77 20.13
C GLU A 57 -14.07 -16.68 21.66
N GLY A 58 -13.23 -15.83 22.27
CA GLY A 58 -13.32 -15.57 23.71
C GLY A 58 -14.74 -15.13 24.05
N ALA A 59 -15.20 -15.48 25.26
CA ALA A 59 -16.59 -15.27 25.70
C ALA A 59 -17.11 -13.88 25.24
N PRO A 60 -18.28 -13.83 24.55
CA PRO A 60 -18.86 -12.57 24.12
C PRO A 60 -18.94 -11.61 25.32
N VAL A 61 -18.39 -10.40 25.16
CA VAL A 61 -18.58 -9.34 26.15
C VAL A 61 -20.09 -9.15 26.29
N ALA A 62 -20.58 -9.18 27.53
CA ALA A 62 -22.02 -9.21 27.84
C ALA A 62 -22.84 -8.22 26.97
N PRO A 63 -24.01 -8.62 26.44
CA PRO A 63 -24.87 -7.76 25.64
C PRO A 63 -25.13 -6.43 26.38
N GLY A 64 -24.84 -5.31 25.72
CA GLY A 64 -25.01 -3.95 26.30
C GLY A 64 -23.75 -3.26 26.81
N LYS A 65 -22.58 -3.93 26.84
CA LYS A 65 -21.28 -3.30 27.16
C LYS A 65 -20.46 -2.89 25.93
N HIS A 66 -21.02 -2.93 24.73
CA HIS A 66 -20.33 -2.41 23.56
C HIS A 66 -20.32 -0.87 23.65
N PRO A 67 -19.14 -0.22 23.78
CA PRO A 67 -19.08 1.23 23.67
C PRO A 67 -19.64 1.64 22.30
N SER A 68 -20.40 2.74 22.27
CA SER A 68 -20.94 3.32 21.03
C SER A 68 -19.88 3.34 19.92
N ILE A 69 -20.26 2.98 18.69
CA ILE A 69 -19.35 2.98 17.53
C ILE A 69 -18.64 4.33 17.40
N TRP A 70 -19.36 5.43 17.64
CA TRP A 70 -18.80 6.78 17.64
C TRP A 70 -17.74 6.99 18.73
N LYS A 71 -17.95 6.43 19.94
CA LYS A 71 -16.93 6.45 21.00
C LYS A 71 -15.70 5.65 20.59
N GLN A 72 -15.88 4.50 19.94
CA GLN A 72 -14.76 3.67 19.48
C GLN A 72 -13.95 4.34 18.37
N ILE A 73 -14.62 5.03 17.45
CA ILE A 73 -13.99 5.86 16.41
C ILE A 73 -13.21 7.00 17.06
N ALA A 74 -13.84 7.76 17.96
CA ALA A 74 -13.21 8.87 18.66
C ALA A 74 -11.99 8.41 19.46
N GLU A 75 -12.06 7.25 20.11
CA GLU A 75 -10.95 6.66 20.84
C GLU A 75 -9.78 6.29 19.92
N GLY A 76 -10.05 5.68 18.76
CA GLY A 76 -9.01 5.39 17.75
C GLY A 76 -8.32 6.65 17.24
N PHE A 77 -9.10 7.70 16.93
CA PHE A 77 -8.57 9.01 16.55
C PHE A 77 -7.74 9.65 17.67
N ARG A 78 -8.25 9.63 18.91
CA ARG A 78 -7.56 10.21 20.07
C ARG A 78 -6.19 9.58 20.27
N VAL A 79 -6.10 8.25 20.22
CA VAL A 79 -4.84 7.50 20.35
C VAL A 79 -3.83 7.89 19.27
N ILE A 80 -4.28 8.09 18.03
CA ILE A 80 -3.41 8.50 16.93
C ILE A 80 -2.91 9.94 17.14
N VAL A 81 -3.77 10.85 17.57
CA VAL A 81 -3.41 12.26 17.79
C VAL A 81 -2.47 12.42 19.00
N GLU A 82 -2.71 11.66 20.07
CA GLU A 82 -1.90 11.65 21.30
C GLU A 82 -0.51 11.05 21.10
N ARG A 83 -0.35 10.05 20.21
CA ARG A 83 0.92 9.36 19.98
C ARG A 83 1.64 9.91 18.73
N PRO A 84 2.76 10.64 18.88
CA PRO A 84 3.47 11.28 17.77
C PRO A 84 3.87 10.31 16.65
N VAL A 85 4.20 9.06 17.01
CA VAL A 85 4.56 8.00 16.05
C VAL A 85 3.38 7.59 15.18
N LEU A 86 2.20 7.39 15.78
CA LEU A 86 0.99 6.99 15.06
C LEU A 86 0.51 8.11 14.14
N ARG A 87 0.59 9.37 14.59
CA ARG A 87 0.30 10.54 13.76
C ARG A 87 1.23 10.64 12.55
N ALA A 88 2.52 10.39 12.75
CA ALA A 88 3.51 10.41 11.69
C ALA A 88 3.22 9.33 10.62
N ILE A 89 2.95 8.10 11.07
CA ILE A 89 2.57 6.98 10.22
C ILE A 89 1.29 7.29 9.44
N ALA A 90 0.23 7.73 10.13
CA ALA A 90 -1.06 8.00 9.52
C ALA A 90 -0.92 9.06 8.41
N GLY A 91 -0.28 10.20 8.71
CA GLY A 91 -0.05 11.26 7.73
C GLY A 91 0.80 10.81 6.55
N CYS A 92 1.92 10.11 6.83
CA CYS A 92 2.78 9.57 5.78
C CYS A 92 2.04 8.58 4.87
N SER A 93 1.29 7.63 5.44
CA SER A 93 0.52 6.64 4.69
C SER A 93 -0.58 7.29 3.85
N SER A 94 -1.28 8.30 4.38
CA SER A 94 -2.28 9.07 3.64
C SER A 94 -1.67 9.82 2.45
N ILE A 95 -0.55 10.52 2.67
CA ILE A 95 0.17 11.24 1.61
C ILE A 95 0.62 10.24 0.53
N LEU A 96 1.26 9.14 0.91
CA LEU A 96 1.73 8.13 -0.03
C LEU A 96 0.59 7.54 -0.85
N ASN A 97 -0.52 7.13 -0.21
CA ASN A 97 -1.69 6.56 -0.90
C ASN A 97 -2.34 7.57 -1.86
N PHE A 98 -2.52 8.81 -1.43
CA PHE A 98 -3.11 9.87 -2.24
C PHE A 98 -2.39 10.03 -3.58
N PHE A 99 -1.07 10.23 -3.53
CA PHE A 99 -0.28 10.44 -4.73
C PHE A 99 -0.01 9.16 -5.52
N GLU A 100 0.10 8.00 -4.86
CA GLU A 100 0.19 6.70 -5.54
C GLU A 100 -1.07 6.42 -6.36
N THR A 101 -2.24 6.86 -5.87
CA THR A 101 -3.51 6.74 -6.59
C THR A 101 -3.52 7.66 -7.82
N ILE A 102 -3.06 8.91 -7.68
CA ILE A 102 -2.89 9.83 -8.83
C ILE A 102 -1.99 9.16 -9.88
N LEU A 103 -0.83 8.66 -9.46
CA LEU A 103 0.12 8.02 -10.36
C LEU A 103 -0.52 6.82 -11.07
N SER A 104 -1.14 5.90 -10.32
CA SER A 104 -1.74 4.68 -10.86
C SER A 104 -2.86 4.97 -11.85
N THR A 105 -3.66 6.02 -11.60
CA THR A 105 -4.73 6.47 -12.49
C THR A 105 -4.17 6.90 -13.86
N LEU A 106 -3.05 7.64 -13.85
CA LEU A 106 -2.44 8.18 -15.07
C LEU A 106 -1.45 7.22 -15.73
N TYR A 107 -0.92 6.24 -14.99
CA TYR A 107 0.13 5.34 -15.44
C TYR A 107 -0.27 4.58 -16.70
N THR A 108 -1.42 3.89 -16.66
CA THR A 108 -1.90 3.09 -17.80
C THR A 108 -2.16 3.98 -19.02
N LEU A 109 -2.81 5.13 -18.81
CA LEU A 109 -3.09 6.09 -19.88
C LEU A 109 -1.80 6.62 -20.51
N TYR A 110 -0.81 7.00 -19.71
CA TYR A 110 0.47 7.51 -20.20
C TYR A 110 1.25 6.44 -20.97
N VAL A 111 1.36 5.23 -20.41
CA VAL A 111 2.14 4.16 -21.04
C VAL A 111 1.51 3.66 -22.34
N VAL A 112 0.19 3.57 -22.42
CA VAL A 112 -0.51 3.10 -23.63
C VAL A 112 -0.67 4.21 -24.66
N ASN A 113 -1.12 5.40 -24.25
CA ASN A 113 -1.50 6.45 -25.20
C ASN A 113 -0.33 7.33 -25.65
N GLU A 114 0.64 7.62 -24.77
CA GLU A 114 1.75 8.54 -25.06
C GLU A 114 3.03 7.78 -25.42
N LEU A 115 3.31 6.68 -24.72
CA LEU A 115 4.49 5.84 -24.98
C LEU A 115 4.22 4.72 -26.00
N HIS A 116 2.96 4.56 -26.44
CA HIS A 116 2.52 3.56 -27.42
C HIS A 116 2.95 2.12 -27.08
N ILE A 117 3.06 1.81 -25.79
CA ILE A 117 3.40 0.47 -25.31
C ILE A 117 2.16 -0.43 -25.37
N SER A 118 2.31 -1.63 -25.91
CA SER A 118 1.22 -2.60 -25.99
C SER A 118 0.73 -3.04 -24.61
N ALA A 119 -0.56 -3.37 -24.49
CA ALA A 119 -1.17 -3.84 -23.24
C ALA A 119 -0.47 -5.09 -22.67
N ALA A 120 0.00 -5.99 -23.55
CA ALA A 120 0.74 -7.19 -23.14
C ALA A 120 2.07 -6.82 -22.44
N LEU A 121 2.84 -5.88 -23.02
CA LEU A 121 4.10 -5.44 -22.43
C LEU A 121 3.88 -4.62 -21.16
N LEU A 122 2.81 -3.82 -21.10
CA LEU A 122 2.38 -3.15 -19.87
C LEU A 122 2.09 -4.18 -18.75
N GLY A 123 1.40 -5.28 -19.07
CA GLY A 123 1.15 -6.37 -18.12
C GLY A 123 2.45 -6.97 -17.56
N VAL A 124 3.46 -7.18 -18.41
CA VAL A 124 4.79 -7.65 -17.98
C VAL A 124 5.46 -6.62 -17.06
N ILE A 125 5.45 -5.34 -17.42
CA ILE A 125 6.02 -4.25 -16.60
C ILE A 125 5.36 -4.18 -15.22
N LEU A 126 4.03 -4.28 -15.17
CA LEU A 126 3.28 -4.31 -13.91
C LEU A 126 3.65 -5.55 -13.07
N GLY A 127 3.79 -6.72 -13.71
CA GLY A 127 4.23 -7.95 -13.06
C GLY A 127 5.63 -7.88 -12.44
N VAL A 128 6.56 -7.15 -13.07
CA VAL A 128 7.89 -6.87 -12.49
C VAL A 128 7.78 -6.09 -11.17
N GLY A 129 6.76 -5.23 -11.02
CA GLY A 129 6.45 -4.58 -9.75
C GLY A 129 6.19 -5.58 -8.63
N SER A 130 5.46 -6.66 -8.90
CA SER A 130 5.20 -7.74 -7.93
C SER A 130 6.47 -8.50 -7.56
N VAL A 131 7.39 -8.72 -8.50
CA VAL A 131 8.72 -9.29 -8.22
C VAL A 131 9.54 -8.37 -7.29
N GLY A 132 9.49 -7.06 -7.54
CA GLY A 132 10.08 -6.06 -6.65
C GLY A 132 9.47 -6.14 -5.25
N GLY A 133 8.15 -6.27 -5.15
CA GLY A 133 7.43 -6.44 -3.89
C GLY A 133 7.86 -7.68 -3.11
N LEU A 134 7.95 -8.85 -3.78
CA LEU A 134 8.47 -10.09 -3.21
C LEU A 134 9.87 -9.93 -2.60
N LEU A 135 10.80 -9.37 -3.38
CA LEU A 135 12.15 -9.10 -2.89
C LEU A 135 12.11 -8.11 -1.72
N GLY A 136 11.24 -7.10 -1.80
CA GLY A 136 10.95 -6.15 -0.72
C GLY A 136 10.53 -6.84 0.56
N ALA A 137 9.60 -7.80 0.52
CA ALA A 137 9.15 -8.56 1.67
C ALA A 137 10.30 -9.36 2.31
N LEU A 138 11.13 -10.02 1.49
CA LEU A 138 12.28 -10.80 1.97
C LEU A 138 13.33 -9.94 2.69
N ILE A 139 13.56 -8.73 2.18
CA ILE A 139 14.58 -7.82 2.74
C ILE A 139 14.02 -6.83 3.76
N ALA A 140 12.70 -6.68 3.90
CA ALA A 140 12.05 -5.65 4.73
C ALA A 140 12.58 -5.63 6.16
N THR A 141 12.62 -6.80 6.80
CA THR A 141 13.14 -6.98 8.17
C THR A 141 14.65 -6.73 8.25
N ARG A 142 15.42 -7.01 7.19
CA ARG A 142 16.86 -6.76 7.16
C ARG A 142 17.17 -5.27 7.02
N VAL A 143 16.42 -4.56 6.17
CA VAL A 143 16.50 -3.10 6.01
C VAL A 143 16.17 -2.40 7.33
N ALA A 144 15.12 -2.86 8.02
CA ALA A 144 14.73 -2.34 9.34
C ALA A 144 15.82 -2.52 10.40
N ARG A 145 16.46 -3.70 10.44
CA ARG A 145 17.51 -4.03 11.40
C ARG A 145 18.83 -3.31 11.14
N TRP A 146 19.06 -2.86 9.92
CA TRP A 146 20.34 -2.24 9.55
C TRP A 146 20.52 -0.85 10.19
N LYS A 147 19.55 0.05 10.02
CA LYS A 147 19.63 1.44 10.52
C LYS A 147 18.45 1.84 11.42
N GLY A 148 17.52 0.94 11.69
CA GLY A 148 16.29 1.21 12.41
C GLY A 148 15.10 1.47 11.47
N ILE A 149 13.91 1.49 12.06
CA ILE A 149 12.64 1.59 11.32
C ILE A 149 12.48 2.98 10.69
N GLY A 150 12.87 4.05 11.37
CA GLY A 150 12.76 5.42 10.84
C GLY A 150 13.54 5.63 9.55
N PRO A 151 14.86 5.37 9.54
CA PRO A 151 15.67 5.44 8.32
C PRO A 151 15.21 4.48 7.22
N ALA A 152 14.70 3.29 7.57
CA ALA A 152 14.11 2.38 6.60
C ALA A 152 12.90 2.99 5.89
N LEU A 153 11.97 3.61 6.63
CA LEU A 153 10.80 4.28 6.05
C LEU A 153 11.20 5.47 5.15
N LEU A 154 12.20 6.26 5.56
CA LEU A 154 12.74 7.34 4.72
C LEU A 154 13.35 6.80 3.42
N LEU A 155 14.14 5.72 3.50
CA LEU A 155 14.72 5.06 2.33
C LEU A 155 13.64 4.58 1.37
N THR A 156 12.57 3.94 1.87
CA THR A 156 11.46 3.48 1.02
C THR A 156 10.75 4.64 0.33
N THR A 157 10.61 5.78 1.00
CA THR A 157 10.03 6.98 0.39
C THR A 157 10.91 7.40 -0.79
N VAL A 158 12.23 7.57 -0.59
CA VAL A 158 13.16 7.95 -1.67
C VAL A 158 13.16 6.94 -2.82
N MET A 159 13.19 5.63 -2.53
CA MET A 159 13.16 4.58 -3.56
C MET A 159 11.90 4.62 -4.41
N SER A 160 10.72 4.76 -3.77
CA SER A 160 9.44 4.87 -4.47
C SER A 160 9.41 6.06 -5.43
N MET A 161 10.08 7.14 -5.03
CA MET A 161 10.09 8.40 -5.76
C MET A 161 11.03 8.37 -6.94
N VAL A 162 12.22 7.80 -6.76
CA VAL A 162 13.13 7.50 -7.87
C VAL A 162 12.39 6.64 -8.89
N GLY A 163 11.70 5.58 -8.44
CA GLY A 163 10.91 4.73 -9.31
C GLY A 163 9.81 5.47 -10.09
N ALA A 164 9.07 6.36 -9.41
CA ALA A 164 8.04 7.18 -10.04
C ALA A 164 8.61 8.22 -11.03
N LEU A 165 9.79 8.79 -10.76
CA LEU A 165 10.45 9.76 -11.63
C LEU A 165 10.96 9.13 -12.94
N LEU A 166 11.27 7.83 -12.95
CA LEU A 166 11.67 7.14 -14.18
C LEU A 166 10.55 7.10 -15.24
N LEU A 167 9.28 7.21 -14.82
CA LEU A 167 8.14 7.19 -15.74
C LEU A 167 8.11 8.40 -16.71
N PRO A 168 8.10 9.67 -16.25
CA PRO A 168 8.11 10.82 -17.17
C PRO A 168 9.46 11.01 -17.90
N LEU A 169 10.53 10.35 -17.45
CA LEU A 169 11.85 10.33 -18.10
C LEU A 169 11.98 9.20 -19.13
N ALA A 170 11.04 8.25 -19.18
CA ALA A 170 11.03 7.15 -20.13
C ALA A 170 10.80 7.70 -21.55
N GLN A 171 11.88 7.88 -22.32
CA GLN A 171 11.84 8.39 -23.69
C GLN A 171 12.82 7.63 -24.60
N GLY A 172 12.46 7.56 -25.89
CA GLY A 172 13.29 6.92 -26.92
C GLY A 172 13.56 5.42 -26.65
N PRO A 173 14.76 4.91 -26.92
CA PRO A 173 15.06 3.49 -26.80
C PRO A 173 15.08 2.99 -25.34
N MET A 174 15.16 3.89 -24.36
CA MET A 174 15.23 3.54 -22.93
C MET A 174 13.86 3.44 -22.25
N VAL A 175 12.75 3.60 -22.99
CA VAL A 175 11.39 3.57 -22.41
C VAL A 175 11.15 2.30 -21.59
N VAL A 176 11.30 1.12 -22.21
CA VAL A 176 10.96 -0.15 -21.57
C VAL A 176 11.86 -0.46 -20.37
N PRO A 177 13.20 -0.34 -20.46
CA PRO A 177 14.07 -0.54 -19.29
C PRO A 177 13.75 0.40 -18.12
N LEU A 178 13.48 1.68 -18.39
CA LEU A 178 13.16 2.66 -17.34
C LEU A 178 11.83 2.35 -16.65
N LEU A 179 10.82 1.91 -17.42
CA LEU A 179 9.54 1.49 -16.87
C LEU A 179 9.67 0.24 -15.98
N ILE A 180 10.47 -0.75 -16.41
CA ILE A 180 10.75 -1.97 -15.64
C ILE A 180 11.44 -1.64 -14.32
N VAL A 181 12.54 -0.88 -14.37
CA VAL A 181 13.29 -0.49 -13.16
C VAL A 181 12.41 0.38 -12.25
N GLY A 182 11.65 1.32 -12.81
CA GLY A 182 10.74 2.17 -12.07
C GLY A 182 9.69 1.36 -11.31
N ARG A 183 9.02 0.43 -12.00
CA ARG A 183 7.97 -0.38 -11.39
C ARG A 183 8.52 -1.36 -10.34
N PHE A 184 9.68 -1.94 -10.60
CA PHE A 184 10.39 -2.79 -9.63
C PHE A 184 10.69 -2.04 -8.33
N LEU A 185 11.28 -0.85 -8.41
CA LEU A 185 11.63 -0.02 -7.25
C LEU A 185 10.36 0.40 -6.48
N MET A 186 9.30 0.76 -7.19
CA MET A 186 8.03 1.12 -6.58
C MET A 186 7.43 -0.06 -5.79
N GLY A 187 7.33 -1.24 -6.39
CA GLY A 187 6.80 -2.43 -5.71
C GLY A 187 7.63 -2.85 -4.48
N MET A 188 8.97 -2.83 -4.63
CA MET A 188 9.89 -3.11 -3.53
C MET A 188 9.73 -2.13 -2.37
N SER A 189 9.72 -0.83 -2.69
CA SER A 189 9.59 0.22 -1.68
C SER A 189 8.24 0.18 -0.94
N ALA A 190 7.14 -0.06 -1.66
CA ALA A 190 5.80 -0.17 -1.08
C ALA A 190 5.72 -1.33 -0.07
N THR A 191 6.31 -2.47 -0.43
CA THR A 191 6.27 -3.66 0.45
C THR A 191 7.14 -3.47 1.69
N ILE A 192 8.36 -2.96 1.53
CA ILE A 192 9.23 -2.64 2.69
C ILE A 192 8.56 -1.61 3.60
N TYR A 193 7.90 -0.59 3.03
CA TYR A 193 7.18 0.42 3.80
C TYR A 193 6.04 -0.22 4.60
N ASN A 194 5.17 -1.00 3.95
CA ASN A 194 4.01 -1.62 4.58
C ASN A 194 4.38 -2.53 5.75
N VAL A 195 5.37 -3.43 5.57
CA VAL A 195 5.84 -4.33 6.63
C VAL A 195 6.37 -3.56 7.84
N ASN A 196 7.20 -2.54 7.59
CA ASN A 196 7.82 -1.75 8.65
C ASN A 196 6.82 -0.82 9.36
N GLN A 197 5.91 -0.21 8.60
CA GLN A 197 4.85 0.65 9.12
C GLN A 197 3.90 -0.16 10.01
N LEU A 198 3.48 -1.33 9.55
CA LEU A 198 2.61 -2.23 10.30
C LEU A 198 3.27 -2.66 11.62
N SER A 199 4.54 -3.07 11.54
CA SER A 199 5.33 -3.47 12.69
C SER A 199 5.46 -2.33 13.71
N LEU A 200 5.80 -1.12 13.26
CA LEU A 200 5.93 0.06 14.12
C LEU A 200 4.62 0.39 14.84
N ARG A 201 3.51 0.33 14.10
CA ARG A 201 2.17 0.55 14.64
C ARG A 201 1.80 -0.51 15.69
N GLN A 202 2.07 -1.78 15.42
CA GLN A 202 1.75 -2.87 16.35
C GLN A 202 2.55 -2.76 17.66
N MET A 203 3.83 -2.37 17.57
CA MET A 203 4.68 -2.19 18.76
C MET A 203 4.27 -0.97 19.59
N THR A 204 3.76 0.08 18.96
CA THR A 204 3.39 1.34 19.64
C THR A 204 1.93 1.38 20.11
N THR A 205 1.13 0.37 19.77
CA THR A 205 -0.30 0.32 20.08
C THR A 205 -0.63 -0.84 21.04
N PRO A 206 -1.26 -0.58 22.19
CA PRO A 206 -1.73 -1.62 23.10
C PRO A 206 -2.64 -2.62 22.39
N THR A 207 -2.51 -3.92 22.71
CA THR A 207 -3.22 -5.03 22.03
C THR A 207 -4.73 -4.80 21.94
N VAL A 208 -5.35 -4.27 22.99
CA VAL A 208 -6.80 -4.00 23.07
C VAL A 208 -7.25 -2.92 22.07
N LEU A 209 -6.35 -2.02 21.66
CA LEU A 209 -6.65 -0.90 20.76
C LEU A 209 -6.16 -1.12 19.33
N GLN A 210 -5.45 -2.21 19.04
CA GLN A 210 -4.88 -2.48 17.71
C GLN A 210 -5.93 -2.48 16.61
N GLY A 211 -7.10 -3.09 16.85
CA GLY A 211 -8.21 -3.11 15.88
C GLY A 211 -8.73 -1.71 15.56
N ARG A 212 -8.93 -0.88 16.60
CA ARG A 212 -9.44 0.50 16.47
C ARG A 212 -8.44 1.40 15.74
N VAL A 213 -7.18 1.39 16.17
CA VAL A 213 -6.10 2.16 15.53
C VAL A 213 -5.88 1.71 14.08
N ASN A 214 -5.94 0.40 13.80
CA ASN A 214 -5.84 -0.10 12.43
C ASN A 214 -6.99 0.40 11.56
N ALA A 215 -8.23 0.33 12.05
CA ALA A 215 -9.40 0.82 11.32
C ALA A 215 -9.29 2.33 11.03
N THR A 216 -8.89 3.14 12.02
CA THR A 216 -8.72 4.59 11.81
C THR A 216 -7.60 4.91 10.83
N ILE A 217 -6.44 4.25 10.91
CA ILE A 217 -5.35 4.45 9.94
C ILE A 217 -5.78 4.03 8.53
N ARG A 218 -6.49 2.90 8.39
CA ARG A 218 -7.04 2.46 7.11
C ARG A 218 -8.07 3.44 6.56
N PHE A 219 -8.91 4.01 7.41
CA PHE A 219 -9.87 5.03 7.01
C PHE A 219 -9.15 6.30 6.52
N LEU A 220 -8.12 6.78 7.23
CA LEU A 220 -7.35 7.96 6.83
C LEU A 220 -6.55 7.74 5.54
N ALA A 221 -5.87 6.59 5.42
CA ALA A 221 -5.08 6.26 4.25
C ALA A 221 -5.94 5.93 3.03
N GLY A 222 -6.92 5.04 3.21
CA GLY A 222 -7.86 4.64 2.16
C GLY A 222 -8.82 5.75 1.76
N GLY A 223 -9.24 6.60 2.71
CA GLY A 223 -10.08 7.77 2.43
C GLY A 223 -9.37 8.83 1.59
N SER A 224 -8.04 8.77 1.49
CA SER A 224 -7.26 9.64 0.60
C SER A 224 -7.27 9.15 -0.86
N VAL A 225 -7.69 7.91 -1.12
CA VAL A 225 -7.70 7.30 -2.47
C VAL A 225 -8.73 7.97 -3.39
N PRO A 226 -10.03 8.11 -3.05
CA PRO A 226 -10.99 8.75 -3.96
C PRO A 226 -10.64 10.20 -4.33
N PRO A 227 -10.24 11.08 -3.39
CA PRO A 227 -9.75 12.41 -3.72
C PRO A 227 -8.53 12.39 -4.64
N GLY A 228 -7.60 11.46 -4.41
CA GLY A 228 -6.42 11.28 -5.27
C GLY A 228 -6.81 10.85 -6.69
N ALA A 229 -7.71 9.89 -6.85
CA ALA A 229 -8.19 9.46 -8.16
C ALA A 229 -8.89 10.61 -8.92
N LEU A 230 -9.77 11.35 -8.24
CA LEU A 230 -10.47 12.51 -8.80
C LEU A 230 -9.49 13.60 -9.25
N LEU A 231 -8.55 13.97 -8.37
CA LEU A 231 -7.54 14.97 -8.71
C LEU A 231 -6.59 14.49 -9.81
N GLY A 232 -6.25 13.21 -9.83
CA GLY A 232 -5.45 12.62 -10.92
C GLY A 232 -6.16 12.74 -12.27
N GLY A 233 -7.44 12.37 -12.34
CA GLY A 233 -8.23 12.52 -13.57
C GLY A 233 -8.38 13.97 -14.02
N LEU A 234 -8.67 14.90 -13.10
CA LEU A 234 -8.80 16.33 -13.40
C LEU A 234 -7.48 16.92 -13.90
N LEU A 235 -6.39 16.72 -13.14
CA LEU A 235 -5.06 17.24 -13.50
C LEU A 235 -4.55 16.62 -14.80
N GLY A 236 -4.76 15.32 -15.00
CA GLY A 236 -4.40 14.62 -16.24
C GLY A 236 -5.12 15.18 -17.47
N THR A 237 -6.37 15.63 -17.30
CA THR A 237 -7.17 16.23 -18.38
C THR A 237 -6.77 17.68 -18.68
N TRP A 238 -6.48 18.49 -17.65
CA TRP A 238 -6.25 19.93 -17.80
C TRP A 238 -4.78 20.29 -18.03
N LEU A 239 -3.86 19.65 -17.31
CA LEU A 239 -2.42 19.94 -17.35
C LEU A 239 -1.65 18.97 -18.25
N GLY A 240 -2.32 17.91 -18.74
CA GLY A 240 -1.72 16.80 -19.46
C GLY A 240 -1.07 15.77 -18.54
N LEU A 241 -0.88 14.57 -19.09
CA LEU A 241 -0.36 13.40 -18.37
C LEU A 241 1.05 13.66 -17.82
N ARG A 242 1.97 14.12 -18.68
CA ARG A 242 3.39 14.31 -18.32
C ARG A 242 3.59 15.35 -17.21
N THR A 243 2.93 16.50 -17.30
CA THR A 243 3.01 17.57 -16.28
C THR A 243 2.48 17.08 -14.93
N THR A 244 1.35 16.37 -14.94
CA THR A 244 0.77 15.81 -13.72
C THR A 244 1.68 14.75 -13.09
N LEU A 245 2.33 13.92 -13.90
CA LEU A 245 3.31 12.94 -13.41
C LEU A 245 4.53 13.61 -12.76
N ILE A 246 5.01 14.73 -13.30
CA ILE A 246 6.09 15.52 -12.67
C ILE A 246 5.62 16.13 -11.35
N LEU A 247 4.38 16.63 -11.27
CA LEU A 247 3.81 17.11 -10.01
C LEU A 247 3.69 16.00 -8.96
N VAL A 248 3.45 14.76 -9.37
CA VAL A 248 3.48 13.61 -8.47
C VAL A 248 4.88 13.37 -7.92
N VAL A 249 5.95 13.73 -8.63
CA VAL A 249 7.32 13.67 -8.08
C VAL A 249 7.50 14.69 -6.94
N ALA A 250 6.73 15.78 -6.89
CA ALA A 250 6.73 16.69 -5.74
C ALA A 250 6.21 16.04 -4.44
N ARG A 251 5.60 14.84 -4.52
CA ARG A 251 5.34 13.96 -3.36
C ARG A 251 6.60 13.72 -2.51
N ILE A 252 7.82 13.78 -3.09
CA ILE A 252 9.09 13.58 -2.34
C ILE A 252 9.14 14.56 -1.22
N GLY A 253 9.03 15.85 -1.55
CA GLY A 253 9.15 16.91 -0.58
C GLY A 253 8.15 16.71 0.55
N ILE A 254 6.88 16.47 0.23
CA ILE A 254 5.82 16.44 1.23
C ILE A 254 5.93 15.22 2.15
N ALA A 255 6.03 14.00 1.60
CA ALA A 255 6.11 12.78 2.40
C ALA A 255 7.43 12.68 3.19
N PHE A 256 8.55 13.08 2.55
CA PHE A 256 9.87 13.06 3.16
C PHE A 256 10.00 14.13 4.24
N VAL A 257 9.57 15.37 4.00
CA VAL A 257 9.57 16.44 5.01
C VAL A 257 8.65 16.08 6.16
N TRP A 258 7.47 15.51 5.90
CA TRP A 258 6.58 15.03 6.95
C TRP A 258 7.25 13.99 7.86
N LEU A 259 7.90 12.98 7.27
CA LEU A 259 8.64 11.97 8.02
C LEU A 259 9.87 12.56 8.74
N LEU A 260 10.62 13.45 8.10
CA LEU A 260 11.81 14.09 8.66
C LEU A 260 11.50 14.98 9.86
N CYS A 261 10.39 15.73 9.79
CA CYS A 261 9.90 16.58 10.88
C CYS A 261 9.17 15.77 11.97
N SER A 262 8.95 14.47 11.76
CA SER A 262 8.27 13.62 12.72
C SER A 262 9.23 12.96 13.72
N SER A 263 8.67 12.55 14.87
CA SER A 263 9.35 11.74 15.89
C SER A 263 9.92 10.40 15.39
N VAL A 264 9.54 9.96 14.18
CA VAL A 264 9.96 8.67 13.60
C VAL A 264 11.40 8.69 13.09
N ARG A 265 11.94 9.86 12.73
CA ARG A 265 13.30 10.00 12.16
C ARG A 265 14.40 9.39 13.04
N GLY A 266 14.31 9.53 14.36
CA GLY A 266 15.33 9.10 15.32
C GLY A 266 15.17 7.68 15.85
N MET A 267 14.16 6.92 15.41
CA MET A 267 13.89 5.59 15.98
C MET A 267 14.82 4.52 15.40
N VAL A 268 15.92 4.28 16.13
CA VAL A 268 16.98 3.30 15.80
C VAL A 268 16.69 1.91 16.39
N LYS A 269 15.87 1.81 17.46
CA LYS A 269 15.49 0.53 18.08
C LYS A 269 13.98 0.47 18.40
N PRO A 270 13.37 -0.73 18.35
CA PRO A 270 12.05 -0.93 18.93
C PRO A 270 12.22 -0.84 20.44
N GLU A 271 11.86 0.29 21.04
CA GLU A 271 11.73 0.37 22.49
C GLU A 271 10.61 -0.58 22.90
N ARG A 272 10.97 -1.72 23.51
CA ARG A 272 10.08 -2.45 24.39
C ARG A 272 9.82 -1.53 25.58
N THR A 273 8.83 -0.65 25.45
CA THR A 273 8.16 -0.12 26.63
C THR A 273 7.22 -1.22 27.12
N LEU A 274 7.57 -1.74 28.31
CA LEU A 274 6.95 -2.83 29.06
C LEU A 274 5.44 -2.65 29.24
#